data_AF-A0A536BHX3-F1
#
_entry.id   AF-A0A536BHX3-F1
#
_cell.length_a   1.000
_cell.length_b   1.000
_cell.length_c   1.000
_cell.angle_alpha   90.00
_cell.angle_beta   90.00
_cell.angle_gamma   90.00
#
_symmetry.space_group_name_H-M   'P 1'
#
loop_
_entity.id
_entity.type
_entity.pdbx_description
1 polymer ?
#
loop_
_entity_poly.entity_id
_entity_poly.type
_entity_poly.pdbx_seq_one_letter_code
_entity_poly.pdbx_strand_id
1 'polypeptide(L)'
;KAGASLISPFVGRLDDINQDGMIVVRELVEMFAVHGIESEVLAASIRHPQHVTQAALAGADIATLPFKVLQQMVRHPLTDKGIVQFRKDWENARAALAAKKGD
;
A
#
# COMPACT_ATOMS: atom_id res chain seq x y z
N LYS A 1 29.30 10.10 6.81
CA LYS A 1 28.34 9.28 6.03
C LYS A 1 28.83 9.24 4.58
N ALA A 2 28.57 8.16 3.82
CA ALA A 2 29.16 7.93 2.50
C ALA A 2 28.53 8.72 1.33
N GLY A 3 27.43 9.46 1.57
CA GLY A 3 26.77 10.27 0.54
C GLY A 3 25.84 9.49 -0.41
N ALA A 4 25.32 8.34 0.03
CA ALA A 4 24.37 7.57 -0.78
C ALA A 4 23.04 8.33 -0.93
N SER A 5 22.48 8.36 -2.14
CA SER A 5 21.15 8.93 -2.37
C SER A 5 20.03 8.08 -1.78
N LEU A 6 20.23 6.76 -1.73
CA LEU A 6 19.21 5.80 -1.31
C LEU A 6 19.79 4.81 -0.29
N ILE A 7 18.98 4.44 0.69
CA ILE A 7 19.25 3.33 1.60
C ILE A 7 18.08 2.35 1.55
N SER A 8 18.39 1.11 1.18
CA SER A 8 17.39 0.08 0.90
C SER A 8 17.41 -1.07 1.92
N PRO A 9 16.67 -1.00 3.04
CA PRO A 9 16.52 -2.13 3.95
C PRO A 9 15.69 -3.26 3.32
N PHE A 10 16.12 -4.51 3.51
CA PHE A 10 15.45 -5.70 2.93
C PHE A 10 14.49 -6.31 3.95
N VAL A 11 13.31 -5.70 4.10
CA VAL A 11 12.27 -6.04 5.09
C VAL A 11 11.97 -7.54 5.09
N GLY A 12 11.54 -8.08 3.94
CA GLY A 12 11.15 -9.48 3.85
C GLY A 12 12.25 -10.49 4.15
N ARG A 13 13.53 -10.13 4.02
CA ARG A 13 14.63 -11.04 4.39
C ARG A 13 14.83 -11.13 5.90
N LEU A 14 14.47 -10.08 6.64
CA LEU A 14 14.46 -10.08 8.09
C LEU A 14 13.27 -10.90 8.61
N ASP A 15 12.12 -10.76 7.97
CA ASP A 15 10.95 -11.58 8.31
C ASP A 15 11.22 -13.08 8.08
N ASP A 16 11.95 -13.43 7.01
CA ASP A 16 12.37 -14.81 6.71
C ASP A 16 13.20 -15.45 7.84
N ILE A 17 13.80 -14.64 8.73
CA ILE A 17 14.56 -15.09 9.90
C ILE A 17 13.88 -14.73 11.24
N ASN A 18 12.56 -14.52 11.23
CA ASN A 18 11.71 -14.20 12.39
C ASN A 18 12.07 -12.89 13.10
N GLN A 19 12.53 -11.88 12.36
CA GLN A 19 12.69 -10.52 12.86
C GLN A 19 11.65 -9.62 12.17
N ASP A 20 11.02 -8.71 12.90
CA ASP A 20 10.14 -7.70 12.28
C ASP A 20 10.99 -6.73 11.44
N GLY A 21 11.03 -6.95 10.13
CA GLY A 21 11.83 -6.14 9.21
C GLY A 21 11.38 -4.69 9.13
N MET A 22 10.13 -4.39 9.51
CA MET A 22 9.61 -3.02 9.48
C MET A 22 10.14 -2.17 10.64
N ILE A 23 10.72 -2.77 11.69
CA ILE A 23 11.45 -2.02 12.74
C ILE A 23 12.58 -1.22 12.10
N VAL A 24 13.37 -1.85 11.24
CA VAL A 24 14.52 -1.20 10.58
C VAL A 24 14.09 0.00 9.75
N VAL A 25 12.97 -0.10 9.03
CA VAL A 25 12.45 1.03 8.24
C VAL A 25 12.06 2.20 9.15
N ARG A 26 11.31 1.93 10.24
CA ARG A 26 10.88 2.96 11.20
C ARG A 26 12.08 3.67 11.83
N GLU A 27 13.05 2.88 12.31
CA GLU A 27 14.26 3.41 12.94
C GLU A 27 15.11 4.23 11.96
N LEU A 28 15.24 3.78 10.71
CA LEU A 28 15.98 4.53 9.69
C LEU A 28 15.31 5.87 9.38
N VAL A 29 14.00 5.90 9.17
CA VAL A 29 13.27 7.16 8.89
C VAL A 29 13.42 8.13 10.06
N GLU A 30 13.20 7.67 11.29
CA GLU A 30 13.35 8.49 12.49
C GLU A 30 14.78 9.00 12.64
N MET A 31 15.77 8.13 12.53
CA MET A 31 17.18 8.50 12.62
C MET A 31 17.58 9.51 11.55
N PHE A 32 17.07 9.37 10.33
CA PHE A 32 17.39 10.27 9.23
C PHE A 32 16.80 11.65 9.48
N ALA A 33 15.56 11.72 9.95
CA ALA A 33 14.92 12.97 10.35
C ALA A 33 15.68 13.66 11.50
N VAL A 34 16.05 12.91 12.56
CA VAL A 34 16.79 13.44 13.72
C VAL A 34 18.16 14.01 13.32
N HIS A 35 18.85 13.36 12.37
CA HIS A 35 20.20 13.74 11.98
C HIS A 35 20.28 14.57 10.68
N GLY A 36 19.16 15.01 10.13
CA GLY A 36 19.11 15.77 8.87
C GLY A 36 19.79 15.05 7.71
N ILE A 37 19.57 13.74 7.58
CA ILE A 37 20.11 12.93 6.47
C ILE A 37 19.19 13.09 5.27
N GLU A 38 19.74 13.54 4.14
CA GLU A 38 19.00 13.74 2.89
C GLU A 38 18.81 12.45 2.07
N SER A 39 19.47 11.35 2.45
CA SER A 39 19.28 10.05 1.80
C SER A 39 17.82 9.60 1.93
N GLU A 40 17.23 9.07 0.87
CA GLU A 40 15.87 8.55 0.88
C GLU A 40 15.86 7.09 1.38
N VAL A 41 14.85 6.75 2.20
CA VAL A 41 14.61 5.38 2.67
C VAL A 41 13.75 4.64 1.65
N LEU A 42 14.34 3.63 1.01
CA LEU A 42 13.68 2.78 0.03
C LEU A 42 13.33 1.43 0.65
N ALA A 43 12.09 1.26 1.11
CA ALA A 43 11.61 -0.01 1.65
C ALA A 43 11.66 -1.10 0.57
N ALA A 44 12.57 -2.08 0.72
CA ALA A 44 12.84 -3.13 -0.24
C ALA A 44 12.50 -4.52 0.31
N SER A 45 12.54 -5.53 -0.59
CA SER A 45 12.15 -6.91 -0.26
C SER A 45 10.71 -7.03 0.27
N ILE A 46 9.80 -6.18 -0.22
CA ILE A 46 8.36 -6.22 0.09
C ILE A 46 7.76 -7.56 -0.34
N ARG A 47 7.00 -8.22 0.55
CA ARG A 47 6.41 -9.55 0.30
C ARG A 47 4.89 -9.53 0.16
N HIS A 48 4.21 -8.57 0.79
CA HIS A 48 2.75 -8.48 0.82
C HIS A 48 2.28 -7.02 1.02
N PRO A 49 1.00 -6.70 0.73
CA PRO A 49 0.46 -5.34 0.83
C PRO A 49 0.69 -4.67 2.19
N GLN A 50 0.65 -5.44 3.27
CA GLN A 50 0.85 -4.90 4.61
C GLN A 50 2.23 -4.28 4.83
N HIS A 51 3.30 -4.78 4.20
CA HIS A 51 4.60 -4.09 4.28
C HIS A 51 4.56 -2.73 3.61
N VAL A 52 3.81 -2.59 2.51
CA VAL A 52 3.68 -1.30 1.80
C VAL A 52 2.93 -0.30 2.69
N THR A 53 1.82 -0.72 3.29
CA THR A 53 1.09 0.10 4.25
C THR A 53 1.96 0.50 5.43
N GLN A 54 2.72 -0.43 6.01
CA GLN A 54 3.61 -0.14 7.15
C GLN A 54 4.77 0.76 6.76
N ALA A 55 5.35 0.62 5.56
CA ALA A 55 6.41 1.49 5.07
C ALA A 55 5.92 2.92 4.85
N ALA A 56 4.73 3.07 4.25
CA ALA A 56 4.10 4.38 4.09
C ALA A 56 3.79 5.03 5.45
N LEU A 57 3.26 4.28 6.42
CA LEU A 57 3.00 4.78 7.78
C LEU A 57 4.29 5.13 8.53
N ALA A 58 5.38 4.42 8.26
CA ALA A 58 6.69 4.70 8.84
C ALA A 58 7.36 5.95 8.24
N GLY A 59 6.86 6.47 7.10
CA GLY A 59 7.44 7.61 6.40
C GLY A 59 8.59 7.24 5.47
N ALA A 60 8.64 6.00 4.95
CA ALA A 60 9.60 5.66 3.90
C ALA A 60 9.28 6.43 2.61
N ASP A 61 10.30 6.99 1.96
CA ASP A 61 10.15 7.80 0.74
C ASP A 61 9.74 6.96 -0.46
N ILE A 62 10.28 5.74 -0.56
CA ILE A 62 10.09 4.85 -1.72
C ILE A 62 9.78 3.43 -1.23
N ALA A 63 8.91 2.71 -1.94
CA ALA A 63 8.74 1.28 -1.79
C ALA A 63 8.98 0.57 -3.13
N THR A 64 9.85 -0.44 -3.15
CA THR A 64 10.01 -1.33 -4.30
C THR A 64 9.36 -2.68 -4.00
N LEU A 65 8.47 -3.12 -4.89
CA LEU A 65 7.61 -4.28 -4.65
C LEU A 65 7.42 -5.13 -5.91
N PRO A 66 7.19 -6.45 -5.76
CA PRO A 66 6.81 -7.31 -6.88
C PRO A 66 5.46 -6.90 -7.48
N PHE A 67 5.30 -7.06 -8.80
CA PHE A 67 4.06 -6.72 -9.51
C PHE A 67 2.81 -7.39 -8.91
N LYS A 68 2.94 -8.64 -8.43
CA LYS A 68 1.85 -9.35 -7.75
C LYS A 68 1.33 -8.61 -6.52
N VAL A 69 2.22 -8.01 -5.72
CA VAL A 69 1.85 -7.24 -4.52
C VAL A 69 1.09 -5.97 -4.94
N LEU A 70 1.55 -5.29 -5.99
CA LEU A 70 0.86 -4.11 -6.53
C LEU A 70 -0.57 -4.45 -6.97
N GLN A 71 -0.76 -5.57 -7.67
CA GLN A 71 -2.09 -6.04 -8.06
C GLN A 71 -3.00 -6.38 -6.87
N GLN A 72 -2.43 -6.88 -5.78
CA GLN A 72 -3.19 -7.16 -4.55
C GLN A 72 -3.64 -5.86 -3.85
N MET A 73 -2.81 -4.82 -3.86
CA MET A 73 -3.13 -3.54 -3.19
C MET A 73 -4.35 -2.84 -3.77
N VAL A 74 -4.65 -3.02 -5.05
CA VAL A 74 -5.79 -2.37 -5.73
C VAL A 74 -7.08 -3.19 -5.65
N ARG A 75 -7.10 -4.31 -4.93
CA ARG A 75 -8.26 -5.20 -4.81
C ARG A 75 -8.76 -5.24 -3.37
N HIS A 76 -10.07 -5.14 -3.20
CA HIS A 76 -10.70 -5.29 -1.89
C HIS A 76 -12.11 -5.90 -2.02
N PRO A 77 -12.45 -6.95 -1.26
CA PRO A 77 -13.71 -7.68 -1.44
C PRO A 77 -14.96 -6.82 -1.18
N LEU A 78 -14.86 -5.80 -0.31
CA LEU A 78 -15.99 -4.87 -0.10
C LEU A 78 -16.15 -3.87 -1.25
N THR A 79 -15.07 -3.54 -1.96
CA THR A 79 -15.14 -2.69 -3.16
C THR A 79 -15.85 -3.43 -4.28
N ASP A 80 -15.50 -4.69 -4.50
CA ASP A 80 -16.17 -5.54 -5.50
C ASP A 80 -17.66 -5.70 -5.18
N LYS A 81 -18.00 -6.00 -3.92
CA LYS A 81 -19.39 -6.08 -3.46
C LYS A 81 -20.13 -4.75 -3.66
N GLY A 82 -19.49 -3.63 -3.34
CA GLY A 82 -20.05 -2.30 -3.53
C GLY A 82 -20.39 -2.03 -4.99
N ILE A 83 -19.47 -2.32 -5.92
CA ILE A 83 -19.68 -2.12 -7.36
C ILE A 83 -20.89 -2.93 -7.86
N VAL A 84 -21.00 -4.20 -7.46
CA VAL A 84 -22.13 -5.06 -7.84
C VAL A 84 -23.44 -4.49 -7.29
N GLN A 85 -23.47 -4.10 -6.02
CA GLN A 85 -24.66 -3.56 -5.39
C GLN A 85 -25.10 -2.23 -6.04
N PHE A 86 -24.16 -1.30 -6.27
CA PHE A 86 -24.45 -0.03 -6.94
C PHE A 86 -25.03 -0.22 -8.34
N ARG A 87 -24.50 -1.17 -9.11
CA ARG A 87 -25.04 -1.48 -10.45
C ARG A 87 -26.48 -1.97 -10.37
N LYS A 88 -26.77 -2.88 -9.44
CA LYS A 88 -28.13 -3.41 -9.22
C LYS A 88 -29.10 -2.30 -8.84
N ASP A 89 -28.71 -1.43 -7.91
CA ASP A 89 -29.56 -0.33 -7.44
C ASP A 89 -29.84 0.68 -8.57
N TRP A 90 -28.83 0.94 -9.41
CA TRP A 90 -28.97 1.80 -10.57
C TRP A 90 -29.94 1.23 -11.62
N GLU A 91 -29.83 -0.06 -11.92
CA GLU A 91 -30.74 -0.75 -12.84
C GLU A 91 -32.19 -0.73 -12.34
N ASN A 92 -32.40 -0.98 -11.04
CA ASN A 92 -33.70 -0.89 -10.40
C ASN A 92 -34.30 0.52 -10.46
N ALA A 93 -33.49 1.55 -10.17
CA ALA A 93 -33.92 2.94 -10.24
C ALA A 93 -34.34 3.34 -11.66
N ARG A 94 -33.59 2.91 -12.68
CA ARG A 94 -33.94 3.14 -14.09
C ARG A 94 -35.24 2.44 -14.49
N ALA A 95 -35.45 1.20 -14.06
CA ALA A 95 -36.67 0.45 -14.34
C ALA A 95 -37.91 1.13 -13.72
N ALA A 96 -37.80 1.59 -12.46
CA ALA A 96 -38.87 2.30 -11.78
C ALA A 96 -39.24 3.63 -12.47
N LEU A 97 -38.24 4.37 -12.97
CA LEU A 97 -38.48 5.61 -13.72
C LEU A 97 -39.13 5.36 -15.08
N ALA A 98 -38.78 4.27 -15.77
CA ALA A 98 -39.39 3.89 -17.04
C ALA A 98 -40.87 3.51 -16.86
N ALA A 99 -41.18 2.73 -15.80
CA ALA A 99 -42.56 2.37 -15.47
C ALA A 99 -43.44 3.59 -15.20
N LYS A 100 -42.92 4.60 -14.48
CA LYS A 100 -43.64 5.86 -14.20
C LYS A 100 -43.88 6.77 -15.41
N LYS A 101 -43.20 6.55 -16.54
CA LYS A 101 -43.38 7.31 -17.79
C LYS A 101 -44.34 6.65 -18.77
N GLY A 102 -44.75 5.40 -18.50
CA GLY A 102 -45.64 4.62 -19.36
C GLY A 102 -47.13 4.69 -18.98
N ASP A 103 -47.45 5.30 -17.83
CA ASP A 103 -48.80 5.74 -17.41
C ASP A 103 -48.98 7.24 -17.71
#